data_AF-E3ZSE4-F1
#
_entry.id   AF-E3ZSE4-F1
#
_cell.length_a   1.000
_cell.length_b   1.000
_cell.length_c   1.000
_cell.angle_alpha   90.00
_cell.angle_beta   90.00
_cell.angle_gamma   90.00
#
_symmetry.space_group_name_H-M   'P 1'
#
loop_
_entity.id
_entity.type
_entity.pdbx_description
1 polymer ?
#
loop_
_entity_poly.entity_id
_entity_poly.type
_entity_poly.pdbx_seq_one_letter_code
_entity_poly.pdbx_strand_id
1 'polypeptide(L)'
;KANKLLNSYFTGLEKDRFKEAKDGTISVTLTNADLSNLMSKAAKLMDDEKVKADFKVLLESQGTESLTDFDTSYADMKSSLQDGAKELKENKDTAINIKISVKPGKDNSLDALTLKVNVADKTNADEPQSITFTVKTKAEEFTPIDDFPTKDEIITSDELSEIMTEFYSQMYSGMDLTGSGL
;
A
#
# COMPACT_ATOMS: atom_id res chain seq x y z
N LYS A 1 -17.69 2.05 3.18
CA LYS A 1 -18.05 3.46 2.83
C LYS A 1 -16.96 4.18 2.02
N ALA A 2 -15.67 3.94 2.29
CA ALA A 2 -14.55 4.49 1.51
C ALA A 2 -14.63 4.23 0.00
N ASN A 3 -14.88 2.98 -0.43
CA ASN A 3 -15.04 2.65 -1.87
C ASN A 3 -16.16 3.47 -2.53
N LYS A 4 -17.26 3.72 -1.81
CA LYS A 4 -18.37 4.55 -2.31
C LYS A 4 -17.93 6.01 -2.45
N LEU A 5 -17.17 6.55 -1.50
CA LEU A 5 -16.62 7.90 -1.58
C LEU A 5 -15.71 8.06 -2.80
N LEU A 6 -14.78 7.13 -3.01
CA LEU A 6 -13.88 7.15 -4.15
C LEU A 6 -14.64 7.02 -5.46
N ASN A 7 -15.55 6.05 -5.55
CA ASN A 7 -16.39 5.87 -6.74
C ASN A 7 -17.22 7.14 -7.03
N SER A 8 -17.95 7.66 -6.05
CA SER A 8 -18.73 8.90 -6.20
C SER A 8 -17.88 10.11 -6.58
N TYR A 9 -16.63 10.17 -6.11
CA TYR A 9 -15.71 11.22 -6.50
C TYR A 9 -15.33 11.09 -7.98
N PHE A 10 -14.82 9.93 -8.42
CA PHE A 10 -14.41 9.72 -9.81
C PHE A 10 -15.58 9.81 -10.79
N THR A 11 -16.75 9.26 -10.45
CA THR A 11 -17.95 9.36 -11.30
C THR A 11 -18.50 10.79 -11.36
N GLY A 12 -18.17 11.63 -10.37
CA GLY A 12 -18.57 13.03 -10.31
C GLY A 12 -17.61 13.98 -11.02
N LEU A 13 -16.48 13.48 -11.53
CA LEU A 13 -15.55 14.28 -12.32
C LEU A 13 -16.09 14.53 -13.73
N GLU A 14 -15.76 15.68 -14.30
CA GLU A 14 -16.10 16.00 -15.68
C GLU A 14 -15.45 15.00 -16.64
N LYS A 15 -16.21 14.54 -17.64
CA LYS A 15 -15.79 13.44 -18.52
C LYS A 15 -14.52 13.76 -19.32
N ASP A 16 -14.33 15.02 -19.70
CA ASP A 16 -13.18 15.49 -20.48
C ASP A 16 -11.86 15.47 -19.69
N ARG A 17 -11.93 15.37 -18.36
CA ARG A 17 -10.76 15.13 -17.50
C ARG A 17 -10.16 13.75 -17.69
N PHE A 18 -10.95 12.80 -18.16
CA PHE A 18 -10.47 11.46 -18.51
C PHE A 18 -9.90 11.47 -19.92
N LYS A 19 -8.68 10.95 -20.06
CA LYS A 19 -8.00 10.80 -21.34
C LYS A 19 -7.81 9.33 -21.64
N GLU A 20 -8.38 8.87 -22.74
CA GLU A 20 -8.21 7.52 -23.27
C GLU A 20 -7.11 7.51 -24.33
N ALA A 21 -6.14 6.62 -24.16
CA ALA A 21 -5.08 6.39 -25.14
C ALA A 21 -5.53 5.38 -26.20
N LYS A 22 -4.78 5.29 -27.31
CA LYS A 22 -5.08 4.37 -28.42
C LYS A 22 -5.13 2.89 -28.02
N ASP A 23 -4.46 2.53 -26.93
CA ASP A 23 -4.40 1.16 -26.39
C ASP A 23 -5.50 0.87 -25.36
N GLY A 24 -6.47 1.77 -25.19
CA GLY A 24 -7.57 1.66 -24.23
C GLY A 24 -7.19 2.06 -22.80
N THR A 25 -5.97 2.55 -22.56
CA THR A 25 -5.58 3.05 -21.22
C THR A 25 -6.35 4.33 -20.90
N ILE A 26 -7.06 4.32 -19.78
CA ILE A 26 -7.78 5.49 -19.26
C ILE A 26 -6.91 6.18 -18.22
N SER A 27 -6.78 7.49 -18.30
CA SER A 27 -6.01 8.27 -17.32
C SER A 27 -6.75 9.51 -16.84
N VAL A 28 -6.48 9.90 -15.60
CA VAL A 28 -6.99 11.11 -14.96
C VAL A 28 -5.89 11.72 -14.10
N THR A 29 -5.81 13.04 -14.07
CA THR A 29 -4.89 13.77 -13.18
C THR A 29 -5.69 14.44 -12.08
N LEU A 30 -5.30 14.17 -10.84
CA LEU A 30 -5.79 14.86 -9.63
C LEU A 30 -4.81 15.96 -9.25
N THR A 31 -5.35 17.14 -8.96
CA THR A 31 -4.65 18.37 -8.57
C THR A 31 -4.77 18.63 -7.06
N ASN A 32 -4.14 19.69 -6.55
CA ASN A 32 -4.35 20.15 -5.16
C ASN A 32 -5.84 20.30 -4.81
N ALA A 33 -6.64 20.90 -5.69
CA ALA A 33 -8.05 21.12 -5.46
C ALA A 33 -8.82 19.79 -5.33
N ASP A 34 -8.44 18.80 -6.12
CA ASP A 34 -9.01 17.46 -6.08
C ASP A 34 -8.67 16.74 -4.76
N LEU A 35 -7.40 16.81 -4.35
CA LEU A 35 -6.92 16.23 -3.10
C LEU A 35 -7.58 16.90 -1.89
N SER A 36 -7.66 18.23 -1.89
CA SER A 36 -8.36 19.02 -0.87
C SER A 36 -9.84 18.61 -0.76
N ASN A 37 -10.52 18.45 -1.90
CA ASN A 37 -11.91 18.00 -1.93
C ASN A 37 -12.07 16.56 -1.41
N LEU A 38 -11.16 15.65 -1.77
CA LEU A 38 -11.16 14.27 -1.30
C LEU A 38 -10.93 14.20 0.22
N MET A 39 -9.93 14.91 0.74
CA MET A 39 -9.63 14.99 2.17
C MET A 39 -10.81 15.59 2.95
N SER A 40 -11.41 16.67 2.44
CA SER A 40 -12.61 17.27 3.04
C SER A 40 -13.80 16.30 3.08
N LYS A 41 -14.01 15.53 2.00
CA LYS A 41 -15.07 14.50 1.96
C LYS A 41 -14.76 13.34 2.90
N ALA A 42 -13.50 12.94 3.03
CA ALA A 42 -13.08 11.89 3.96
C ALA A 42 -13.30 12.33 5.41
N ALA A 43 -12.90 13.56 5.78
CA ALA A 43 -13.14 14.12 7.10
C ALA A 43 -14.64 14.20 7.44
N LYS A 44 -15.49 14.59 6.49
CA LYS A 44 -16.96 14.54 6.65
C LYS A 44 -17.50 13.12 6.82
N LEU A 45 -16.89 12.14 6.16
CA LEU A 45 -17.28 10.73 6.31
C LEU A 45 -16.97 10.22 7.72
N MET A 46 -15.94 10.77 8.38
CA MET A 46 -15.59 10.43 9.75
C MET A 46 -16.59 10.94 10.80
N ASP A 47 -17.49 11.88 10.45
CA ASP A 47 -18.61 12.31 11.31
C ASP A 47 -19.67 11.22 11.52
N ASP A 48 -19.65 10.17 10.71
CA ASP A 48 -20.60 9.08 10.79
C ASP A 48 -20.20 8.07 11.88
N GLU A 49 -21.02 7.94 12.92
CA GLU A 49 -20.78 7.02 14.04
C GLU A 49 -20.51 5.57 13.61
N LYS A 50 -21.09 5.11 12.48
CA LYS A 50 -20.79 3.77 11.98
C LYS A 50 -19.38 3.67 11.41
N VAL A 51 -18.89 4.73 10.77
CA VAL A 51 -17.50 4.79 10.28
C VAL A 51 -16.54 4.74 11.46
N LYS A 52 -16.82 5.53 12.51
CA LYS A 52 -16.04 5.53 13.73
C LYS A 52 -16.01 4.14 14.40
N ALA A 53 -17.17 3.49 14.51
CA ALA A 53 -17.27 2.13 15.04
C ALA A 53 -16.48 1.13 14.20
N ASP A 54 -16.62 1.14 12.87
CA ASP A 54 -15.86 0.27 11.97
C ASP A 54 -14.34 0.48 12.14
N PHE A 55 -13.90 1.73 12.29
CA PHE A 55 -12.49 2.07 12.50
C PHE A 55 -11.96 1.54 13.84
N LYS A 56 -12.79 1.63 14.89
CA LYS A 56 -12.46 1.09 16.21
C LYS A 56 -12.27 -0.42 16.16
N VAL A 57 -13.17 -1.14 15.49
CA VAL A 57 -13.08 -2.60 15.31
C VAL A 57 -11.82 -3.00 14.54
N LEU A 58 -11.41 -2.22 13.52
CA LEU A 58 -10.18 -2.47 12.77
C LEU A 58 -8.90 -2.24 13.59
N LEU A 59 -8.93 -1.34 14.57
CA LEU A 59 -7.81 -1.15 15.50
C LEU A 59 -7.81 -2.21 16.60
N GLU A 60 -8.99 -2.58 17.10
CA GLU A 60 -9.17 -3.70 18.03
C GLU A 60 -8.62 -5.00 17.47
N SER A 61 -8.79 -5.27 16.17
CA SER A 61 -8.24 -6.47 15.53
C SER A 61 -6.71 -6.48 15.41
N GLN A 62 -6.04 -5.34 15.61
CA GLN A 62 -4.58 -5.20 15.58
C GLN A 62 -3.96 -5.22 17.00
N GLY A 63 -4.79 -5.25 18.06
CA GLY A 63 -4.35 -5.32 19.46
C GLY A 63 -4.95 -4.21 20.33
N THR A 64 -5.31 -4.54 21.57
CA THR A 64 -6.01 -3.62 22.50
C THR A 64 -5.15 -2.48 23.04
N GLU A 65 -3.83 -2.58 22.94
CA GLU A 65 -2.90 -1.52 23.38
C GLU A 65 -3.01 -0.24 22.52
N SER A 66 -3.59 -0.33 21.32
CA SER A 66 -3.77 0.81 20.40
C SER A 66 -5.02 1.67 20.68
N LEU A 67 -5.78 1.39 21.74
CA LEU A 67 -7.13 1.95 21.94
C LEU A 67 -7.29 2.92 23.11
N THR A 68 -6.27 3.11 23.96
CA THR A 68 -6.42 3.90 25.21
C THR A 68 -6.95 5.30 24.98
N ASP A 69 -6.68 5.88 23.81
CA ASP A 69 -7.11 7.23 23.41
C ASP A 69 -7.81 7.26 22.04
N PHE A 70 -8.51 6.19 21.68
CA PHE A 70 -9.12 6.05 20.34
C PHE A 70 -9.93 7.28 19.92
N ASP A 71 -10.79 7.79 20.81
CA ASP A 71 -11.66 8.92 20.48
C ASP A 71 -10.86 10.20 20.18
N THR A 72 -9.79 10.44 20.94
CA THR A 72 -8.86 11.56 20.74
C THR A 72 -8.10 11.39 19.43
N SER A 73 -7.47 10.24 19.21
CA SER A 73 -6.72 9.98 17.98
C SER A 73 -7.60 10.02 16.72
N TYR A 74 -8.84 9.57 16.83
CA TYR A 74 -9.81 9.64 15.74
C TYR A 74 -10.22 11.09 15.44
N ALA A 75 -10.42 11.92 16.47
CA ALA A 75 -10.69 13.34 16.32
C ALA A 75 -9.48 14.09 15.73
N ASP A 76 -8.27 13.80 16.18
CA ASP A 76 -7.02 14.39 15.68
C ASP A 76 -6.78 14.02 14.22
N MET A 77 -7.05 12.77 13.84
CA MET A 77 -6.98 12.33 12.45
C MET A 77 -7.98 13.10 11.57
N LYS A 78 -9.22 13.28 12.05
CA LYS A 78 -10.21 14.07 11.33
C LYS A 78 -9.76 15.53 11.19
N SER A 79 -9.28 16.16 12.26
CA SER A 79 -8.77 17.54 12.21
C SER A 79 -7.62 17.64 11.21
N SER A 80 -6.65 16.71 11.28
CA SER A 80 -5.51 16.67 10.38
C SER A 80 -5.93 16.58 8.90
N LEU A 81 -6.99 15.83 8.59
CA LEU A 81 -7.55 15.80 7.23
C LEU A 81 -8.20 17.12 6.83
N GLN A 82 -8.86 17.82 7.76
CA GLN A 82 -9.48 19.13 7.49
C GLN A 82 -8.42 20.21 7.29
N ASP A 83 -7.40 20.23 8.14
CA ASP A 83 -6.29 21.17 8.08
C ASP A 83 -5.47 20.95 6.81
N GLY A 84 -5.09 19.70 6.51
CA GLY A 84 -4.40 19.36 5.25
C GLY A 84 -5.24 19.70 4.00
N ALA A 85 -6.57 19.50 4.06
CA ALA A 85 -7.44 19.93 2.96
C ALA A 85 -7.43 21.44 2.75
N LYS A 86 -7.43 22.21 3.84
CA LYS A 86 -7.38 23.67 3.80
C LYS A 86 -6.03 24.17 3.28
N GLU A 87 -4.94 23.64 3.82
CA GLU A 87 -3.58 23.97 3.39
C GLU A 87 -3.37 23.71 1.90
N LEU A 88 -3.79 22.56 1.38
CA LEU A 88 -3.69 22.26 -0.05
C LEU A 88 -4.49 23.22 -0.94
N LYS A 89 -5.59 23.76 -0.42
CA LYS A 89 -6.44 24.71 -1.16
C LYS A 89 -5.86 26.11 -1.16
N GLU A 90 -5.22 26.50 -0.07
CA GLU A 90 -4.67 27.84 0.14
C GLU A 90 -3.23 27.98 -0.40
N ASN A 91 -2.46 26.89 -0.36
CA ASN A 91 -1.08 26.85 -0.83
C ASN A 91 -1.04 26.91 -2.37
N LYS A 92 -0.45 28.00 -2.88
CA LYS A 92 -0.23 28.25 -4.31
C LYS A 92 1.19 27.94 -4.78
N ASP A 93 2.11 27.81 -3.84
CA ASP A 93 3.53 27.67 -4.10
C ASP A 93 3.93 26.20 -4.27
N THR A 94 3.16 25.29 -3.67
CA THR A 94 3.31 23.84 -3.86
C THR A 94 2.19 23.27 -4.74
N ALA A 95 2.56 22.61 -5.84
CA ALA A 95 1.64 21.93 -6.74
C ALA A 95 1.85 20.42 -6.71
N ILE A 96 0.81 19.68 -6.33
CA ILE A 96 0.75 18.22 -6.32
C ILE A 96 -0.14 17.76 -7.48
N ASN A 97 0.42 16.92 -8.34
CA ASN A 97 -0.28 16.30 -9.44
C ASN A 97 -0.13 14.78 -9.35
N ILE A 98 -1.25 14.07 -9.18
CA ILE A 98 -1.31 12.61 -9.18
C ILE A 98 -1.99 12.17 -10.46
N LYS A 99 -1.22 11.65 -11.42
CA LYS A 99 -1.76 11.00 -12.60
C LYS A 99 -2.00 9.52 -12.32
N ILE A 100 -3.26 9.13 -12.38
CA ILE A 100 -3.71 7.75 -12.27
C ILE A 100 -3.98 7.25 -13.69
N SER A 101 -3.42 6.10 -14.06
CA SER A 101 -3.68 5.47 -15.36
C SER A 101 -4.02 4.00 -15.15
N VAL A 102 -5.12 3.57 -15.76
CA VAL A 102 -5.67 2.22 -15.65
C VAL A 102 -5.73 1.63 -17.05
N LYS A 103 -5.07 0.49 -17.23
CA LYS A 103 -5.16 -0.30 -18.45
C LYS A 103 -6.05 -1.51 -18.19
N PRO A 104 -7.24 -1.58 -18.80
CA PRO A 104 -8.12 -2.73 -18.67
C PRO A 104 -7.51 -3.95 -19.37
N GLY A 105 -7.69 -5.12 -18.77
CA GLY A 105 -7.38 -6.42 -19.36
C GLY A 105 -8.62 -7.07 -20.00
N LYS A 106 -8.49 -8.33 -20.42
CA LYS A 106 -9.62 -9.13 -20.93
C LYS A 106 -10.55 -9.52 -19.78
N ASP A 107 -11.82 -9.81 -20.08
CA ASP A 107 -12.78 -10.37 -19.11
C ASP A 107 -12.93 -9.58 -17.79
N ASN A 108 -12.96 -8.25 -17.88
CA ASN A 108 -13.03 -7.33 -16.73
C ASN A 108 -11.83 -7.42 -15.75
N SER A 109 -10.68 -7.92 -16.20
CA SER A 109 -9.44 -7.87 -15.44
C SER A 109 -8.74 -6.50 -15.52
N LEU A 110 -7.79 -6.27 -14.63
CA LEU A 110 -6.90 -5.11 -14.64
C LEU A 110 -5.55 -5.57 -15.18
N ASP A 111 -5.09 -5.04 -16.32
CA ASP A 111 -3.76 -5.38 -16.85
C ASP A 111 -2.67 -4.59 -16.10
N ALA A 112 -2.88 -3.27 -15.96
CA ALA A 112 -1.94 -2.41 -15.25
C ALA A 112 -2.60 -1.21 -14.58
N LEU A 113 -2.06 -0.82 -13.43
CA LEU A 113 -2.31 0.44 -12.75
C LEU A 113 -1.00 1.21 -12.62
N THR A 114 -0.99 2.46 -13.06
CA THR A 114 0.14 3.37 -12.90
C THR A 114 -0.29 4.59 -12.11
N LEU A 115 0.44 4.87 -11.03
CA LEU A 115 0.33 6.06 -10.20
C LEU A 115 1.60 6.88 -10.39
N LYS A 116 1.49 8.05 -11.03
CA LYS A 116 2.60 9.00 -11.16
C LYS A 116 2.29 10.21 -10.32
N VAL A 117 3.11 10.46 -9.32
CA VAL A 117 2.98 11.63 -8.44
C VAL A 117 4.11 12.59 -8.76
N ASN A 118 3.74 13.85 -8.95
CA ASN A 118 4.66 14.96 -9.12
C ASN A 118 4.31 16.01 -8.06
N VAL A 119 5.31 16.39 -7.27
CA VAL A 119 5.25 17.50 -6.33
C VAL A 119 6.25 18.54 -6.81
N ALA A 120 5.77 19.75 -7.07
CA ALA A 120 6.59 20.89 -7.45
C ALA A 120 6.45 21.97 -6.39
N ASP A 121 7.57 22.45 -5.87
CA ASP A 121 7.65 23.55 -4.91
C ASP A 121 8.29 24.76 -5.60
N LYS A 122 7.57 25.88 -5.56
CA LYS A 122 7.95 27.17 -6.16
C LYS A 122 8.09 28.25 -5.09
N THR A 123 8.15 27.89 -3.81
CA THR A 123 8.34 28.84 -2.70
C THR A 123 9.59 29.70 -2.92
N ASN A 124 10.66 29.11 -3.46
CA ASN A 124 11.78 29.85 -4.04
C ASN A 124 11.66 29.87 -5.57
N ALA A 125 11.27 31.00 -6.14
CA ALA A 125 11.07 31.15 -7.59
C ALA A 125 12.37 31.00 -8.39
N ASP A 126 13.52 31.32 -7.78
CA ASP A 126 14.83 31.27 -8.44
C ASP A 126 15.42 29.84 -8.43
N GLU A 127 14.97 28.98 -7.50
CA GLU A 127 15.39 27.58 -7.38
C GLU A 127 14.18 26.64 -7.15
N PRO A 128 13.33 26.45 -8.16
CA PRO A 128 12.18 25.57 -8.02
C PRO A 128 12.63 24.12 -7.83
N GLN A 129 12.03 23.45 -6.84
CA GLN A 129 12.33 22.05 -6.53
C GLN A 129 11.18 21.17 -7.00
N SER A 130 11.49 19.96 -7.48
CA SER A 130 10.44 19.00 -7.79
C SER A 130 10.88 17.57 -7.50
N ILE A 131 9.93 16.78 -7.01
CA ILE A 131 10.09 15.35 -6.79
C ILE A 131 9.02 14.64 -7.59
N THR A 132 9.44 13.61 -8.34
CA THR A 132 8.53 12.75 -9.07
C THR A 132 8.81 11.31 -8.71
N PHE A 133 7.76 10.58 -8.34
CA PHE A 133 7.81 9.13 -8.19
C PHE A 133 6.72 8.48 -9.02
N THR A 134 6.96 7.24 -9.44
CA THR A 134 6.00 6.47 -10.23
C THR A 134 5.93 5.06 -9.68
N VAL A 135 4.73 4.65 -9.29
CA VAL A 135 4.40 3.29 -8.90
C VAL A 135 3.65 2.65 -10.07
N LYS A 136 4.12 1.49 -10.51
CA LYS A 136 3.44 0.68 -11.52
C LYS A 136 3.16 -0.68 -10.92
N THR A 137 1.90 -1.07 -10.94
CA THR A 137 1.47 -2.43 -10.63
C THR A 137 0.91 -3.04 -11.90
N LYS A 138 1.27 -4.29 -12.14
CA LYS A 138 0.66 -5.14 -13.17
C LYS A 138 -0.03 -6.28 -12.45
N ALA A 139 -1.20 -6.69 -12.93
CA ALA A 139 -1.73 -7.96 -12.48
C ALA A 139 -0.94 -9.05 -13.18
N GLU A 140 -0.09 -9.75 -12.44
CA GLU A 140 0.47 -11.00 -12.92
C GLU A 140 -0.58 -12.11 -12.76
N GLU A 141 -0.44 -13.17 -13.55
CA GLU A 141 -1.25 -14.37 -13.33
C GLU A 141 -1.06 -14.86 -11.91
N PHE A 142 -2.16 -15.23 -11.24
CA PHE A 142 -2.10 -15.84 -9.93
C PHE A 142 -1.24 -17.10 -10.04
N THR A 143 -0.02 -17.03 -9.49
CA THR A 143 0.78 -18.22 -9.24
C THR A 143 0.29 -18.76 -7.91
N PRO A 144 -0.31 -19.97 -7.85
CA PRO A 144 -0.64 -20.59 -6.58
C PRO A 144 0.62 -20.58 -5.71
N ILE A 145 0.48 -20.10 -4.48
CA ILE A 145 1.50 -20.40 -3.48
C ILE A 145 1.46 -21.91 -3.35
N ASP A 146 2.60 -22.59 -3.55
CA ASP A 146 2.68 -24.03 -3.30
C ASP A 146 2.07 -24.33 -1.93
N ASP A 147 1.29 -25.40 -1.83
CA ASP A 147 0.66 -25.78 -0.58
C ASP A 147 1.73 -25.82 0.53
N PHE A 148 1.35 -25.40 1.74
CA PHE A 148 2.23 -25.59 2.89
C PHE A 148 2.62 -27.07 2.94
N PRO A 149 3.92 -27.39 3.14
CA PRO A 149 4.36 -28.77 3.18
C PRO A 149 3.50 -29.53 4.17
N THR A 150 2.93 -30.63 3.70
CA THR A 150 2.15 -31.54 4.53
C THR A 150 3.05 -32.13 5.62
N LYS A 151 2.47 -32.67 6.69
CA LYS A 151 3.27 -33.26 7.79
C LYS A 151 4.23 -34.34 7.32
N ASP A 152 3.93 -34.98 6.20
CA ASP A 152 4.75 -36.03 5.58
C ASP A 152 5.90 -35.44 4.73
N GLU A 153 5.81 -34.16 4.36
CA GLU A 153 6.86 -33.38 3.67
C GLU A 153 7.71 -32.55 4.64
N ILE A 154 7.26 -32.42 5.90
CA ILE A 154 8.03 -31.84 6.99
C ILE A 154 8.90 -32.96 7.58
N ILE A 155 10.20 -32.86 7.37
CA ILE A 155 11.19 -33.74 8.01
C ILE A 155 10.96 -33.69 9.52
N THR A 156 10.74 -34.85 10.12
CA THR A 156 10.54 -34.95 11.57
C THR A 156 11.83 -34.62 12.32
N SER A 157 11.74 -34.28 13.61
CA SER A 157 12.94 -34.03 14.43
C SER A 157 13.88 -35.23 14.48
N ASP A 158 13.34 -36.45 14.36
CA ASP A 158 14.10 -37.70 14.37
C ASP A 158 14.86 -37.87 13.05
N GLU A 159 14.21 -37.67 11.90
CA GLU A 159 14.87 -37.67 10.58
C GLU A 159 15.89 -36.53 10.46
N LEU A 160 15.60 -35.35 11.00
CA LEU A 160 16.57 -34.25 11.06
C LEU A 160 17.77 -34.62 11.94
N SER A 161 17.55 -35.28 13.07
CA SER A 161 18.61 -35.75 13.95
C SER A 161 19.46 -36.84 13.30
N GLU A 162 18.85 -37.72 12.52
CA GLU A 162 19.53 -38.76 11.77
C GLU A 162 20.38 -38.15 10.64
N ILE A 163 19.83 -37.21 9.87
CA ILE A 163 20.58 -36.43 8.86
C ILE A 163 21.76 -35.69 9.49
N MET A 164 21.54 -35.01 10.63
CA MET A 164 22.61 -34.30 11.33
C MET A 164 23.66 -35.28 11.85
N THR A 165 23.25 -36.43 12.39
CA THR A 165 24.17 -37.48 12.87
C THR A 165 24.96 -38.10 11.72
N GLU A 166 24.35 -38.32 10.57
CA GLU A 166 25.00 -38.85 9.38
C GLU A 166 25.97 -37.82 8.77
N PHE A 167 25.59 -36.53 8.74
CA PHE A 167 26.47 -35.42 8.37
C PHE A 167 27.66 -35.31 9.34
N TYR A 168 27.42 -35.36 10.65
CA TYR A 168 28.47 -35.36 11.67
C TYR A 168 29.37 -36.59 11.53
N SER A 169 28.79 -37.77 11.34
CA SER A 169 29.53 -39.01 11.12
C SER A 169 30.41 -38.90 9.88
N GLN A 170 29.91 -38.42 8.74
CA GLN A 170 30.72 -38.23 7.54
C GLN A 170 31.81 -37.16 7.70
N MET A 171 31.53 -36.08 8.45
CA MET A 171 32.50 -35.01 8.70
C MET A 171 33.63 -35.47 9.64
N TYR A 172 33.34 -36.38 10.58
CA TYR A 172 34.30 -36.88 11.57
C TYR A 172 34.84 -38.29 11.28
N SER A 173 34.22 -39.08 10.39
CA SER A 173 34.71 -40.39 9.95
C SER A 173 35.90 -40.27 8.99
N GLY A 174 36.15 -39.07 8.46
CA GLY A 174 37.38 -38.72 7.75
C GLY A 174 38.53 -38.27 8.66
N MET A 175 38.27 -38.04 9.96
CA MET A 175 39.32 -37.75 10.94
C MET A 175 39.73 -39.04 11.64
N ASP A 176 40.75 -39.69 11.09
CA ASP A 176 41.47 -40.76 11.77
C ASP A 176 42.11 -40.22 13.06
N LEU A 177 41.39 -40.36 14.17
CA LEU A 177 41.90 -40.04 15.52
C LEU A 177 42.75 -41.19 16.11
N THR A 178 43.19 -42.17 15.31
CA THR A 178 44.00 -43.29 15.78
C THR A 178 45.49 -43.22 15.43
N GLY A 179 45.98 -42.11 14.87
CA GLY A 179 47.39 -41.98 14.48
C GLY A 179 48.02 -40.62 14.79
N SER A 180 48.48 -40.41 16.03
CA SER A 180 49.74 -39.72 16.38
C SER A 180 49.90 -39.65 17.90
N GLY A 181 50.81 -40.45 18.44
CA GLY A 181 51.27 -40.29 19.82
C GLY A 181 52.17 -39.06 19.95
N LEU A 182 51.91 -38.26 20.99
CA LEU A 182 52.86 -37.56 21.87
C LEU A 182 52.11 -37.15 23.15
#